data_AF-A0A8S4QTX4-F1
#
_entry.id   AF-A0A8S4QTX4-F1
#
_cell.length_a   1.000
_cell.length_b   1.000
_cell.length_c   1.000
_cell.angle_alpha   90.00
_cell.angle_beta   90.00
_cell.angle_gamma   90.00
#
_symmetry.space_group_name_H-M   'P 1'
#
loop_
_entity.id
_entity.type
_entity.pdbx_description
1 polymer ?
#
loop_
_entity_poly.entity_id
_entity_poly.type
_entity_poly.pdbx_seq_one_letter_code
_entity_poly.pdbx_strand_id
1 'polypeptide(L)'
;MLLVWLFMCVVGVSVYRVEARVTAEICQVKPQEKHCLIEWTVRDRWPHQERWVYDWRRRNCHTIRWADHCGAPKPDTNNFATEAECNNECSGWA
;
A
#
# COMPACT_ATOMS: atom_id res chain seq x y z
N MET A 1 19.48 -43.56 8.73
CA MET A 1 18.15 -42.97 9.00
C MET A 1 18.15 -41.88 10.09
N LEU A 2 19.25 -41.62 10.80
CA LEU A 2 19.40 -40.49 11.74
C LEU A 2 19.83 -39.16 11.08
N LEU A 3 20.41 -39.19 9.88
CA LEU A 3 20.94 -38.01 9.18
C LEU A 3 19.87 -37.17 8.46
N VAL A 4 18.72 -37.75 8.12
CA VAL A 4 17.66 -37.07 7.36
C VAL A 4 16.82 -36.14 8.25
N TRP A 5 16.73 -36.44 9.55
CA TRP A 5 15.98 -35.66 10.53
C TRP A 5 16.71 -34.40 11.01
N LEU A 6 18.03 -34.30 10.80
CA LEU A 6 18.82 -33.11 11.17
C LEU A 6 18.68 -31.97 10.16
N PHE A 7 18.32 -32.26 8.91
CA PHE A 7 18.16 -31.25 7.87
C PHE A 7 16.81 -30.53 7.90
N MET A 8 15.76 -31.16 8.46
CA MET A 8 14.42 -30.56 8.55
C MET A 8 14.28 -29.49 9.65
N CYS A 9 15.19 -29.43 10.62
CA CYS A 9 15.14 -28.41 11.69
C CYS A 9 15.84 -27.09 11.31
N VAL A 10 16.71 -27.08 10.29
CA VAL A 10 17.49 -25.89 9.90
C VAL A 10 16.76 -25.01 8.89
N VAL A 11 15.70 -25.51 8.26
CA VAL A 11 14.70 -24.65 7.57
C VAL A 11 13.77 -24.04 8.62
N GLY A 12 14.37 -23.47 9.68
CA GLY A 12 13.74 -22.64 10.67
C GLY A 12 13.27 -21.37 9.97
N VAL A 13 12.07 -21.45 9.40
CA VAL A 13 11.03 -20.43 9.38
C VAL A 13 11.57 -19.04 9.73
N SER A 14 12.31 -18.45 8.80
CA SER A 14 12.70 -17.05 8.87
C SER A 14 11.46 -16.27 8.44
N VAL A 15 10.50 -16.08 9.35
CA VAL A 15 9.41 -15.14 9.13
C VAL A 15 10.04 -13.76 9.18
N TYR A 16 10.50 -13.28 8.02
CA TYR A 16 10.90 -11.89 7.87
C TYR A 16 9.65 -11.05 8.14
N ARG A 17 9.54 -10.50 9.36
CA ARG A 17 8.52 -9.49 9.65
C ARG A 17 8.91 -8.27 8.82
N VAL A 18 8.23 -8.07 7.69
CA VAL A 18 8.28 -6.80 6.98
C VAL A 18 7.51 -5.83 7.86
N GLU A 19 8.22 -4.99 8.59
CA GLU A 19 7.60 -3.91 9.35
C GLU A 19 6.95 -2.94 8.36
N ALA A 20 5.68 -2.62 8.58
CA ALA A 20 5.00 -1.59 7.80
C ALA A 20 5.71 -0.26 8.04
N ARG A 21 5.94 0.47 6.95
CA ARG A 21 6.55 1.80 6.97
C ARG A 21 5.57 2.87 7.44
N VAL A 22 4.28 2.66 7.17
CA VAL A 22 3.20 3.58 7.60
C VAL A 22 2.53 3.07 8.87
N THR A 23 2.08 4.00 9.71
CA THR A 23 1.31 3.69 10.91
C THR A 23 -0.18 3.49 10.60
N ALA A 24 -0.91 2.87 11.53
CA ALA A 24 -2.36 2.71 11.41
C ALA A 24 -3.09 4.06 11.26
N GLU A 25 -2.60 5.14 11.89
CA GLU A 25 -3.18 6.47 11.80
C GLU A 25 -3.08 7.04 10.38
N ILE A 26 -1.96 6.77 9.68
CA ILE A 26 -1.77 7.17 8.29
C ILE A 26 -2.76 6.41 7.38
N CYS A 27 -2.95 5.11 7.60
CA CYS A 27 -3.90 4.30 6.84
C CYS A 27 -5.37 4.68 7.08
N GLN A 28 -5.68 5.36 8.19
CA GLN A 28 -7.02 5.86 8.52
C GLN A 28 -7.40 7.14 7.77
N VAL A 29 -6.40 7.92 7.34
CA VAL A 29 -6.63 9.19 6.66
C VAL A 29 -6.56 9.03 5.15
N LYS A 30 -7.44 9.74 4.45
CA LYS A 30 -7.37 9.85 2.98
C LYS A 30 -6.19 10.77 2.58
N PRO A 31 -5.69 10.67 1.33
CA PRO A 31 -4.73 11.63 0.80
C PRO A 31 -5.18 13.07 1.03
N GLN A 32 -4.28 13.90 1.56
CA GLN A 32 -4.60 15.26 1.98
C GLN A 32 -4.56 16.25 0.81
N GLU A 33 -3.77 15.95 -0.21
CA GLU A 33 -3.59 16.75 -1.42
C GLU A 33 -4.78 16.58 -2.38
N LYS A 34 -5.95 17.09 -1.98
CA LYS A 34 -7.19 16.98 -2.77
C LYS A 34 -7.06 17.52 -4.19
N HIS A 35 -6.24 18.55 -4.40
CA HIS A 35 -6.00 19.14 -5.73
C HIS A 35 -5.25 18.19 -6.69
N CYS A 36 -4.61 17.14 -6.16
CA CYS A 36 -3.95 16.10 -6.94
C CYS A 36 -4.86 14.91 -7.25
N LEU A 37 -6.06 14.84 -6.66
CA LEU A 37 -7.01 13.75 -6.89
C LEU A 37 -7.93 14.09 -8.06
N ILE A 38 -7.90 13.26 -9.10
CA ILE A 38 -8.75 13.42 -10.28
C ILE A 38 -9.97 12.50 -10.14
N GLU A 39 -11.16 13.09 -10.23
CA GLU A 39 -12.41 12.34 -10.24
C GLU A 39 -12.55 11.52 -11.54
N TRP A 40 -13.17 10.34 -11.42
CA TRP A 40 -13.39 9.43 -12.56
C TRP A 40 -14.11 10.07 -13.74
N THR A 41 -15.03 11.00 -13.46
CA THR A 41 -15.85 11.72 -14.44
C THR A 41 -15.03 12.64 -15.34
N VAL A 42 -13.85 13.09 -14.88
CA VAL A 42 -12.96 14.01 -15.61
C VAL A 42 -11.58 13.40 -15.90
N ARG A 43 -11.44 12.07 -15.79
CA ARG A 43 -10.16 11.38 -15.97
C ARG A 43 -9.47 11.68 -17.29
N ASP A 44 -10.24 11.82 -18.37
CA ASP A 44 -9.71 12.00 -19.73
C ASP A 44 -9.34 13.48 -20.01
N ARG A 45 -9.57 14.38 -19.04
CA ARG A 45 -9.24 15.81 -19.17
C ARG A 45 -7.77 16.09 -18.86
N TRP A 46 -7.15 15.32 -17.98
CA TRP A 46 -5.82 15.62 -17.44
C TRP A 46 -4.93 14.37 -17.37
N PRO A 47 -3.63 14.49 -17.73
CA PRO A 47 -2.66 13.42 -17.49
C PRO A 47 -2.57 13.04 -16.01
N HIS A 48 -2.54 11.75 -15.75
CA HIS A 48 -2.58 11.20 -14.41
C HIS A 48 -2.00 9.79 -14.35
N GLN A 49 -1.68 9.37 -13.13
CA GLN A 49 -1.28 8.01 -12.79
C GLN A 49 -2.35 7.36 -11.91
N GLU A 50 -2.63 6.09 -12.13
CA GLU A 50 -3.40 5.30 -11.18
C GLU A 50 -2.53 4.94 -9.98
N ARG A 51 -3.10 5.08 -8.78
CA ARG A 51 -2.45 4.79 -7.51
C ARG A 51 -3.43 4.11 -6.56
N TRP A 52 -2.93 3.55 -5.47
CA TRP A 52 -3.72 2.76 -4.53
C TRP A 52 -3.81 3.46 -3.17
N VAL A 53 -5.01 3.47 -2.60
CA VAL A 53 -5.30 4.06 -1.28
C VAL A 53 -6.09 3.05 -0.47
N TYR A 54 -5.71 2.89 0.80
CA TYR A 54 -6.43 2.05 1.73
C TYR A 54 -7.68 2.77 2.23
N ASP A 55 -8.84 2.16 2.05
CA ASP A 55 -10.08 2.57 2.71
C ASP A 55 -10.19 1.84 4.05
N TRP A 56 -9.88 2.56 5.13
CA TRP A 56 -9.95 2.01 6.48
C TRP A 56 -11.32 1.49 6.88
N ARG A 57 -12.41 2.10 6.37
CA ARG A 57 -13.78 1.68 6.73
C ARG A 57 -14.17 0.40 6.02
N ARG A 58 -13.75 0.26 4.76
CA ARG A 58 -14.05 -0.91 3.92
C ARG A 58 -13.02 -2.02 4.05
N ARG A 59 -11.88 -1.74 4.70
CA ARG A 59 -10.76 -2.66 4.90
C ARG A 59 -10.22 -3.20 3.58
N ASN A 60 -10.10 -2.33 2.58
CA ASN A 60 -9.57 -2.69 1.27
C ASN A 60 -8.80 -1.55 0.61
N CYS A 61 -7.90 -1.91 -0.30
CA CYS A 61 -7.24 -0.96 -1.19
C CYS A 61 -8.13 -0.67 -2.40
N HIS A 62 -8.19 0.58 -2.84
CA HIS A 62 -8.90 0.98 -4.04
C HIS A 62 -8.06 1.98 -4.85
N THR A 63 -8.38 2.09 -6.14
CA THR A 63 -7.64 2.96 -7.04
C THR A 63 -8.10 4.42 -6.95
N ILE A 64 -7.14 5.32 -7.06
CA ILE A 64 -7.32 6.75 -7.26
C ILE A 64 -6.57 7.18 -8.52
N ARG A 65 -6.85 8.40 -9.00
CA ARG A 65 -6.08 9.04 -10.08
C ARG A 65 -5.34 10.24 -9.53
N TRP A 66 -4.03 10.19 -9.64
CA TRP A 66 -3.13 11.21 -9.15
C TRP A 66 -2.62 12.06 -10.30
N ALA A 67 -2.81 13.37 -10.23
CA ALA A 67 -2.46 14.28 -11.30
C ALA A 67 -0.94 14.36 -11.51
N ASP A 68 -0.49 14.25 -12.76
CA ASP A 68 0.94 14.16 -13.08
C ASP A 68 1.73 15.42 -12.65
N HIS A 69 1.09 16.59 -12.69
CA HIS A 69 1.71 17.86 -12.28
C HIS A 69 2.05 17.93 -10.79
N CYS A 70 1.48 17.06 -9.96
CA CYS A 70 1.81 16.98 -8.53
C CYS A 70 3.09 16.17 -8.25
N GLY A 71 3.64 15.47 -9.24
CA GLY A 71 4.76 14.56 -9.06
C GLY A 71 4.41 13.35 -8.20
N ALA A 72 5.44 12.69 -7.64
CA ALA A 72 5.22 11.56 -6.72
C ALA A 72 4.58 12.05 -5.41
N PRO A 73 3.67 11.27 -4.81
CA PRO A 73 3.16 11.61 -3.48
C PRO A 73 4.30 11.59 -2.46
N LYS A 74 4.10 12.31 -1.36
CA LYS A 74 5.05 12.31 -0.24
C LYS A 74 5.26 10.87 0.26
N PRO A 75 6.48 10.51 0.67
CA PRO A 75 6.72 9.21 1.28
C PRO A 75 5.84 9.05 2.53
N ASP A 76 5.58 7.79 2.88
CA ASP A 76 4.91 7.40 4.13
C ASP A 76 3.49 8.00 4.25
N THR A 77 2.81 8.12 3.11
CA THR A 77 1.40 8.52 3.03
C THR A 77 0.55 7.36 2.55
N ASN A 78 -0.77 7.44 2.79
CA ASN A 78 -1.75 6.49 2.26
C ASN A 78 -1.98 6.72 0.75
N ASN A 79 -0.94 6.46 -0.05
CA ASN A 79 -0.93 6.63 -1.50
C ASN A 79 0.20 5.82 -2.16
N PHE A 80 -0.12 4.58 -2.52
CA PHE A 80 0.83 3.55 -2.92
C PHE A 80 0.87 3.37 -4.43
N ALA A 81 2.00 2.88 -4.96
CA ALA A 81 2.15 2.65 -6.39
C ALA A 81 1.38 1.40 -6.85
N THR A 82 1.23 0.41 -5.96
CA THR A 82 0.58 -0.88 -6.27
C THR A 82 -0.40 -1.31 -5.19
N GLU A 83 -1.33 -2.18 -5.54
CA GLU A 83 -2.26 -2.81 -4.59
C GLU A 83 -1.53 -3.63 -3.54
N ALA A 84 -0.49 -4.36 -3.96
CA ALA A 84 0.32 -5.18 -3.07
C ALA A 84 1.04 -4.34 -2.01
N GLU A 85 1.65 -3.21 -2.41
CA GLU A 85 2.23 -2.25 -1.47
C GLU A 85 1.17 -1.74 -0.49
N CYS A 86 0.02 -1.29 -1.00
CA CYS A 86 -1.08 -0.81 -0.16
C CYS A 86 -1.54 -1.85 0.88
N ASN A 87 -1.71 -3.11 0.46
CA ASN A 87 -2.13 -4.18 1.36
C ASN A 87 -1.03 -4.52 2.37
N ASN A 88 0.22 -4.63 1.94
CA ASN A 88 1.34 -4.93 2.84
C ASN A 88 1.50 -3.86 3.93
N GLU A 89 1.27 -2.60 3.57
CA GLU A 89 1.43 -1.46 4.46
C GLU A 89 0.23 -1.26 5.40
N CYS A 90 -1.00 -1.47 4.91
CA CYS A 90 -2.21 -1.06 5.64
C CYS A 90 -3.18 -2.20 6.05
N SER A 91 -3.13 -3.39 5.43
CA SER A 91 -4.10 -4.46 5.73
C SER A 91 -3.83 -5.21 7.04
N GLY A 92 -2.59 -5.20 7.52
CA GLY A 92 -2.17 -5.93 8.73
C GLY A 92 -2.58 -5.29 10.06
N TRP A 93 -3.08 -4.05 10.04
CA TRP A 93 -3.62 -3.35 11.22
C TRP A 93 -5.08 -3.72 11.51
N ALA A 94 -5.61 -4.70 10.77
CA ALA A 94 -7.02 -5.01 10.76
C ALA A 94 -7.49 -5.94 11.87
#